data_AF-A0A7W5E495-F1
#
_entry.id   AF-A0A7W5E495-F1
#
_cell.length_a   1.000
_cell.length_b   1.000
_cell.length_c   1.000
_cell.angle_alpha   90.00
_cell.angle_beta   90.00
_cell.angle_gamma   90.00
#
_symmetry.space_group_name_H-M   'P 1'
#
loop_
_entity.id
_entity.type
_entity.pdbx_description
1 polymer ?
#
loop_
_entity_poly.entity_id
_entity_poly.type
_entity_poly.pdbx_seq_one_letter_code
_entity_poly.pdbx_strand_id
1 'polypeptide(L)'
;MNTDKKEFVCPWCIGAGAKLWEWAANRHGAIFTLLLRQSDCTGGGDYGGQGPQVIELTENQDIRDVIAKGIAREGMSMPIPKESIVGRWAGDRVVLIGDYDESELYSTATELYRNISEPLVEAWNQFLGDEEFTLQYHRCSGCTERFYAAEQR
;
A
#
# COMPACT_ATOMS: atom_id res chain seq x y z
N MET A 1 3.53 9.58 7.20
CA MET A 1 2.42 10.50 6.87
C MET A 1 2.73 11.23 5.58
N ASN A 2 1.71 11.80 4.96
CA ASN A 2 1.79 12.61 3.74
C ASN A 2 1.33 14.04 4.06
N THR A 3 2.24 15.01 3.88
CA THR A 3 2.02 16.41 4.23
C THR A 3 1.30 17.20 3.14
N ASP A 4 1.31 16.72 1.89
CA ASP A 4 0.60 17.35 0.78
C ASP A 4 -0.89 17.00 0.82
N LYS A 5 -1.22 15.71 1.02
CA LYS A 5 -2.60 15.22 1.10
C LYS A 5 -3.22 15.31 2.48
N LYS A 6 -2.42 15.62 3.51
CA LYS A 6 -2.82 15.58 4.92
C LYS A 6 -3.42 14.22 5.29
N GLU A 7 -2.65 13.17 5.01
CA GLU A 7 -3.01 11.78 5.31
C GLU A 7 -1.96 11.15 6.21
N PHE A 8 -2.36 10.20 7.05
CA PHE A 8 -1.40 9.46 7.87
C PHE A 8 -1.81 8.00 8.05
N VAL A 9 -0.80 7.17 8.29
CA VAL A 9 -0.97 5.80 8.75
C VAL A 9 -0.66 5.83 10.24
N CYS A 10 -1.63 5.43 11.04
CA CYS A 10 -1.51 5.40 12.49
C CYS A 10 -0.72 4.14 12.89
N PRO A 11 0.46 4.29 13.51
CA PRO A 11 1.29 3.15 13.89
C PRO A 11 0.58 2.20 14.84
N TRP A 12 -0.23 2.76 15.75
CA TRP A 12 -0.99 1.99 16.71
C TRP A 12 -2.12 1.23 16.04
N CYS A 13 -2.82 1.79 15.07
CA CYS A 13 -3.93 1.11 14.40
C CYS A 13 -3.55 -0.17 13.65
N ILE A 14 -2.28 -0.30 13.28
CA ILE A 14 -1.75 -1.45 12.53
C ILE A 14 -0.79 -2.30 13.37
N GLY A 15 -0.61 -1.96 14.65
CA GLY A 15 0.30 -2.67 15.56
C GLY A 15 1.78 -2.55 15.20
N ALA A 16 2.17 -1.48 14.50
CA ALA A 16 3.57 -1.23 14.11
C ALA A 16 4.41 -0.62 15.22
N GLY A 17 3.78 0.13 16.15
CA GLY A 17 4.51 1.00 17.08
C GLY A 17 5.06 2.27 16.40
N ALA A 18 5.44 3.27 17.18
CA ALA A 18 5.78 4.61 16.69
C ALA A 18 7.29 4.85 16.49
N LYS A 19 8.15 3.85 16.73
CA LYS A 19 9.60 4.02 16.64
C LYS A 19 10.12 3.60 15.26
N LEU A 20 11.09 4.34 14.74
CA LEU A 20 11.77 4.01 13.47
C LEU A 20 12.25 2.55 13.42
N TRP A 21 12.85 2.06 14.51
CA TRP A 21 13.33 0.68 14.58
C TRP A 21 12.21 -0.35 14.38
N GLU A 22 11.02 -0.10 14.94
CA GLU A 22 9.89 -1.03 14.83
C GLU A 22 9.41 -1.12 13.37
N TRP A 23 9.37 0.00 12.66
CA TRP A 23 9.04 0.03 11.23
C TRP A 23 10.11 -0.63 10.36
N ALA A 24 11.39 -0.42 10.68
CA ALA A 24 12.49 -0.96 9.91
C ALA A 24 12.68 -2.47 10.11
N ALA A 25 12.38 -2.99 11.31
CA ALA A 25 12.59 -4.39 11.67
C ALA A 25 11.38 -5.29 11.35
N ASN A 26 10.23 -4.73 10.96
CA ASN A 26 8.99 -5.46 10.74
C ASN A 26 8.41 -5.22 9.35
N ARG A 27 7.45 -6.08 8.97
CA ARG A 27 6.68 -6.00 7.71
C ARG A 27 5.95 -4.66 7.50
N HIS A 28 5.66 -3.91 8.57
CA HIS A 28 4.99 -2.61 8.47
C HIS A 28 5.79 -1.60 7.64
N GLY A 29 7.12 -1.67 7.61
CA GLY A 29 7.92 -0.82 6.73
C GLY A 29 7.64 -1.06 5.24
N ALA A 30 7.26 -2.28 4.87
CA ALA A 30 7.01 -2.63 3.48
C ALA A 30 5.72 -2.01 2.93
N ILE A 31 4.78 -1.53 3.76
CA ILE A 31 3.56 -0.86 3.27
C ILE A 31 3.87 0.41 2.47
N PHE A 32 5.04 1.02 2.69
CA PHE A 32 5.48 2.18 1.91
C PHE A 32 5.72 1.83 0.44
N THR A 33 6.06 0.58 0.11
CA THR A 33 6.19 0.17 -1.29
C THR A 33 4.84 0.27 -1.99
N LEU A 34 3.75 -0.10 -1.31
CA LEU A 34 2.40 0.01 -1.85
C LEU A 34 1.95 1.47 -2.00
N LEU A 35 2.21 2.31 -1.00
CA LEU A 35 1.81 3.73 -1.00
C LEU A 35 2.60 4.58 -1.99
N LEU A 36 3.90 4.31 -2.16
CA LEU A 36 4.82 5.10 -2.99
C LEU A 36 4.97 4.57 -4.42
N ARG A 37 4.36 3.42 -4.74
CA ARG A 37 4.46 2.81 -6.07
C ARG A 37 4.03 3.79 -7.16
N GLN A 38 4.93 4.07 -8.09
CA GLN A 38 4.68 4.91 -9.27
C GLN A 38 5.08 4.16 -10.53
N SER A 39 4.11 3.50 -11.19
CA SER A 39 4.31 2.86 -12.48
C SER A 39 3.04 2.97 -13.33
N ASP A 40 3.15 2.93 -14.64
CA ASP A 40 2.05 3.05 -15.60
C ASP A 40 1.84 1.76 -16.43
N CYS A 41 2.73 0.78 -16.24
CA CYS A 41 2.75 -0.47 -16.99
C CYS A 41 2.69 -1.69 -16.06
N THR A 42 2.19 -2.79 -16.60
CA THR A 42 2.16 -4.10 -15.96
C THR A 42 3.56 -4.73 -15.95
N GLY A 43 3.77 -5.62 -15.01
CA GLY A 43 4.86 -6.56 -14.87
C GLY A 43 4.42 -7.71 -13.97
N GLY A 44 5.31 -8.66 -13.72
CA GLY A 44 5.05 -9.66 -12.68
C GLY A 44 4.90 -8.99 -11.31
N GLY A 45 3.90 -9.42 -10.53
CA GLY A 45 3.72 -9.00 -9.13
C GLY A 45 2.98 -7.68 -8.90
N ASP A 46 2.20 -7.20 -9.87
CA ASP A 46 1.43 -5.97 -9.70
C ASP A 46 0.19 -6.11 -8.83
N TYR A 47 -0.16 -5.01 -8.16
CA TYR A 47 -1.43 -4.88 -7.47
C TYR A 47 -2.62 -4.97 -8.44
N GLY A 48 -3.49 -5.96 -8.23
CA GLY A 48 -4.61 -6.23 -9.14
C GLY A 48 -4.18 -6.84 -10.48
N GLY A 49 -2.91 -7.23 -10.62
CA GLY A 49 -2.41 -8.00 -11.75
C GLY A 49 -3.07 -9.38 -11.82
N GLN A 50 -3.09 -9.97 -13.02
CA GLN A 50 -3.53 -11.36 -13.14
C GLN A 50 -2.57 -12.25 -12.35
N GLY A 51 -3.11 -13.20 -11.59
CA GLY A 51 -2.33 -14.12 -10.77
C GLY A 51 -1.36 -15.00 -11.58
N PRO A 52 -0.59 -15.87 -10.91
CA PRO A 52 0.38 -16.74 -11.57
C PRO A 52 -0.27 -17.51 -12.72
N GLN A 53 0.36 -17.47 -13.90
CA GLN A 53 -0.11 -18.25 -15.04
C GLN A 53 0.32 -19.70 -14.86
N VAL A 54 -0.65 -20.60 -14.75
CA VAL A 54 -0.41 -22.04 -14.88
C VAL A 54 -0.53 -22.39 -16.35
N ILE A 55 0.59 -22.76 -16.97
CA ILE A 55 0.61 -23.20 -18.36
C ILE A 55 0.83 -24.71 -18.37
N GLU A 56 -0.19 -25.46 -18.80
CA GLU A 56 -0.06 -26.89 -19.05
C GLU A 56 0.57 -27.12 -20.42
N LEU A 57 1.74 -27.76 -20.43
CA LEU A 57 2.41 -28.15 -21.67
C LEU A 57 1.78 -29.42 -22.21
N THR A 58 1.22 -29.36 -23.41
CA THR A 58 0.77 -30.56 -24.14
C THR A 58 1.87 -31.06 -25.07
N GLU A 59 1.91 -32.38 -25.33
CA GLU A 59 2.81 -32.95 -26.33
C GLU A 59 2.61 -32.23 -27.69
N ASN A 60 3.69 -31.68 -28.25
CA ASN A 60 3.77 -30.89 -29.50
C ASN A 60 3.57 -29.36 -29.42
N GLN A 61 3.52 -28.73 -28.24
CA GLN A 61 3.60 -27.26 -28.16
C GLN A 61 5.05 -26.75 -28.22
N ASP A 62 5.30 -25.71 -29.04
CA ASP A 62 6.58 -25.00 -29.02
C ASP A 62 6.70 -24.18 -27.73
N ILE A 63 7.73 -24.47 -26.95
CA ILE A 63 8.02 -23.79 -25.69
C ILE A 63 8.23 -22.28 -25.89
N ARG A 64 8.68 -21.85 -27.08
CA ARG A 64 8.89 -20.44 -27.43
C ARG A 64 7.57 -19.68 -27.53
N ASP A 65 6.54 -20.30 -28.10
CA ASP A 65 5.21 -19.70 -28.23
C ASP A 65 4.53 -19.53 -26.87
N VAL A 66 4.78 -20.49 -25.97
CA VAL A 66 4.31 -20.45 -24.57
C VAL A 66 4.97 -19.29 -23.82
N ILE A 67 6.29 -19.16 -23.91
CA ILE A 67 7.05 -18.07 -23.28
C ILE A 67 6.64 -16.71 -23.87
N ALA A 68 6.48 -16.62 -25.19
CA ALA A 68 6.09 -15.38 -25.88
C ALA A 68 4.72 -14.86 -25.41
N LYS A 69 3.75 -15.74 -25.16
CA LYS A 69 2.44 -15.37 -24.60
C LYS A 69 2.54 -14.82 -23.17
N GLY A 70 3.46 -15.35 -22.36
CA GLY A 70 3.74 -14.86 -21.01
C GLY A 70 4.31 -13.44 -21.04
N ILE A 71 5.35 -13.21 -21.85
CA ILE A 71 6.03 -11.90 -21.99
C ILE A 71 5.07 -10.85 -22.58
N ALA A 72 4.19 -11.22 -23.51
CA ALA A 72 3.27 -10.28 -24.16
C ALA A 72 2.29 -9.57 -23.21
N ARG A 73 2.15 -10.02 -21.96
CA ARG A 73 1.30 -9.38 -20.94
C ARG A 73 2.07 -8.46 -19.98
N GLU A 74 3.40 -8.51 -19.99
CA GLU A 74 4.25 -7.54 -19.30
C GLU A 74 4.36 -6.27 -20.15
N GLY A 75 4.47 -5.11 -19.52
CA GLY A 75 4.56 -3.81 -20.20
C GLY A 75 3.24 -3.27 -20.77
N MET A 76 2.09 -3.89 -20.46
CA MET A 76 0.78 -3.35 -20.84
C MET A 76 0.36 -2.20 -19.93
N SER A 77 -0.49 -1.29 -20.36
CA SER A 77 -0.97 -0.23 -19.47
C SER A 77 -1.74 -0.80 -18.28
N MET A 78 -1.43 -0.32 -17.08
CA MET A 78 -2.12 -0.69 -15.84
C MET A 78 -2.81 0.51 -15.20
N PRO A 79 -4.08 0.80 -15.57
CA PRO A 79 -4.81 1.90 -14.96
C PRO A 79 -5.21 1.55 -13.53
N ILE A 80 -4.52 2.15 -12.56
CA ILE A 80 -4.95 2.10 -11.16
C ILE A 80 -6.08 3.13 -10.97
N PRO A 81 -7.22 2.77 -10.36
CA PRO A 81 -8.27 3.73 -10.05
C PRO A 81 -7.73 4.90 -9.24
N LYS A 82 -8.18 6.13 -9.53
CA LYS A 82 -7.73 7.35 -8.84
C LYS A 82 -7.94 7.29 -7.32
N GLU A 83 -8.97 6.59 -6.87
CA GLU A 83 -9.31 6.40 -5.46
C GLU A 83 -8.52 5.28 -4.77
N SER A 84 -7.64 4.59 -5.50
CA SER A 84 -6.81 3.53 -4.93
C SER A 84 -5.85 4.06 -3.87
N ILE A 85 -5.61 3.26 -2.84
CA ILE A 85 -4.53 3.47 -1.88
C ILE A 85 -3.15 3.22 -2.53
N VAL A 86 -3.11 2.37 -3.56
CA VAL A 86 -1.85 1.98 -4.21
C VAL A 86 -1.30 3.13 -5.05
N GLY A 87 -0.07 3.52 -4.75
CA GLY A 87 0.58 4.68 -5.35
C GLY A 87 0.00 6.02 -4.91
N ARG A 88 -0.88 6.04 -3.91
CA ARG A 88 -1.59 7.26 -3.49
C ARG A 88 -0.65 8.37 -3.01
N TRP A 89 0.52 8.02 -2.50
CA TRP A 89 1.54 8.97 -2.02
C TRP A 89 2.70 9.14 -3.00
N ALA A 90 2.62 8.57 -4.20
CA ALA A 90 3.64 8.71 -5.23
C ALA A 90 3.83 10.18 -5.62
N GLY A 91 5.07 10.67 -5.52
CA GLY A 91 5.44 12.05 -5.86
C GLY A 91 5.11 13.10 -4.79
N ASP A 92 4.47 12.72 -3.68
CA ASP A 92 4.13 13.63 -2.59
C ASP A 92 5.25 13.77 -1.56
N ARG A 93 5.17 14.82 -0.73
CA ARG A 93 6.03 15.00 0.45
C ARG A 93 5.59 14.10 1.60
N VAL A 94 6.27 12.97 1.72
CA VAL A 94 6.05 11.94 2.74
C VAL A 94 7.15 11.98 3.80
N VAL A 95 6.76 11.89 5.07
CA VAL A 95 7.68 11.79 6.20
C VAL A 95 7.29 10.64 7.12
N LEU A 96 8.28 9.90 7.62
CA LEU A 96 8.11 8.96 8.73
C LEU A 96 8.49 9.67 10.02
N ILE A 97 7.59 9.69 10.99
CA ILE A 97 7.79 10.41 12.23
C ILE A 97 7.36 9.55 13.43
N GLY A 98 8.07 9.71 14.54
CA GLY A 98 7.71 9.06 15.81
C GLY A 98 6.89 9.98 16.71
N ASP A 99 6.37 9.39 17.79
CA ASP A 99 5.53 10.05 18.79
C ASP A 99 6.29 10.95 19.78
N TYR A 100 7.63 10.87 19.81
CA TYR A 100 8.51 11.77 20.57
C TYR A 100 8.97 12.99 19.77
N ASP A 101 8.37 13.23 18.61
CA ASP A 101 8.74 14.34 17.74
C ASP A 101 8.45 15.71 18.36
N GLU A 102 9.47 16.57 18.41
CA GLU A 102 9.37 17.94 18.91
C GLU A 102 8.77 18.91 17.88
N SER A 103 8.68 18.51 16.59
CA SER A 103 8.11 19.37 15.54
C SER A 103 6.58 19.47 15.58
N GLU A 104 5.93 18.73 16.49
CA GLU A 104 4.47 18.61 16.64
C GLU A 104 3.78 18.04 15.40
N LEU A 105 4.52 17.52 14.42
CA LEU A 105 3.94 16.94 13.21
C LEU A 105 3.18 15.66 13.55
N TYR A 106 3.68 14.85 14.49
CA TYR A 106 2.97 13.65 14.94
C TYR A 106 1.60 13.99 15.53
N SER A 107 1.54 14.90 16.51
CA SER A 107 0.28 15.32 17.14
C SER A 107 -0.65 15.98 16.13
N THR A 108 -0.14 16.90 15.32
CA THR A 108 -0.87 17.56 14.23
C THR A 108 -1.50 16.55 13.28
N ALA A 109 -0.76 15.52 12.87
CA ALA A 109 -1.29 14.49 11.98
C ALA A 109 -2.40 13.69 12.66
N THR A 110 -2.22 13.27 13.91
CA THR A 110 -3.24 12.50 14.64
C THR A 110 -4.55 13.27 14.84
N GLU A 111 -4.49 14.60 14.92
CA GLU A 111 -5.66 15.45 15.14
C GLU A 111 -6.32 15.94 13.85
N LEU A 112 -5.51 16.31 12.85
CA LEU A 112 -5.97 17.07 11.69
C LEU A 112 -5.93 16.28 10.37
N TYR A 113 -5.14 15.22 10.28
CA TYR A 113 -4.96 14.49 9.02
C TYR A 113 -5.96 13.33 8.92
N ARG A 114 -6.25 12.91 7.69
CA ARG A 114 -7.08 11.73 7.44
C ARG A 114 -6.28 10.47 7.76
N ASN A 115 -6.81 9.64 8.66
CA ASN A 115 -6.25 8.32 8.92
C ASN A 115 -6.64 7.36 7.78
N ILE A 116 -5.65 6.82 7.07
CA ILE A 116 -5.84 5.87 5.96
C ILE A 116 -5.45 4.43 6.33
N SER A 117 -5.28 4.12 7.63
CA SER A 117 -4.77 2.82 8.07
C SER A 117 -5.67 1.64 7.69
N GLU A 118 -6.99 1.79 7.85
CA GLU A 118 -7.97 0.75 7.52
C GLU A 118 -7.96 0.38 6.03
N PRO A 119 -8.19 1.31 5.08
CA PRO A 119 -8.16 0.97 3.66
C PRO A 119 -6.75 0.55 3.19
N LEU A 120 -5.69 0.98 3.88
CA LEU A 120 -4.33 0.49 3.60
C LEU A 120 -4.14 -0.97 4.01
N VAL A 121 -4.64 -1.39 5.17
CA VAL A 121 -4.58 -2.79 5.61
C VAL A 121 -5.39 -3.66 4.65
N GLU A 122 -6.56 -3.22 4.22
CA GLU A 122 -7.37 -3.93 3.21
C GLU A 122 -6.61 -4.11 1.91
N ALA A 123 -6.05 -3.03 1.36
CA ALA A 123 -5.28 -3.09 0.12
C ALA A 123 -4.03 -3.97 0.27
N TRP A 124 -3.31 -3.88 1.39
CA TRP A 124 -2.12 -4.71 1.65
C TRP A 124 -2.45 -6.21 1.70
N ASN A 125 -3.49 -6.58 2.43
CA ASN A 125 -3.89 -7.98 2.58
C ASN A 125 -4.42 -8.54 1.25
N GLN A 126 -5.16 -7.73 0.48
CA GLN A 126 -5.59 -8.10 -0.87
C GLN A 126 -4.39 -8.30 -1.80
N PHE A 127 -3.35 -7.47 -1.67
CA PHE A 127 -2.18 -7.54 -2.53
C PHE A 127 -1.36 -8.81 -2.29
N LEU A 128 -0.99 -9.06 -1.03
CA LEU A 128 -0.10 -10.16 -0.70
C LEU A 128 -0.81 -11.50 -0.67
N GLY A 129 -2.06 -11.55 -0.17
CA GLY A 129 -2.84 -12.78 -0.11
C GLY A 129 -2.19 -13.90 0.72
N ASP A 130 -1.23 -13.58 1.58
CA ASP A 130 -0.44 -14.52 2.37
C ASP A 130 -0.65 -14.27 3.88
N GLU A 131 -0.96 -15.33 4.62
CA GLU A 131 -1.23 -15.28 6.06
C GLU A 131 -0.02 -14.77 6.87
N GLU A 132 1.21 -15.08 6.44
CA GLU A 132 2.44 -14.66 7.10
C GLU A 132 2.62 -13.13 7.06
N PHE A 133 2.16 -12.48 6.00
CA PHE A 133 2.32 -11.04 5.80
C PHE A 133 1.05 -10.23 6.08
N THR A 134 -0.04 -10.89 6.49
CA THR A 134 -1.32 -10.26 6.79
C THR A 134 -1.23 -9.27 7.95
N LEU A 135 -1.65 -8.03 7.71
CA LEU A 135 -1.78 -6.99 8.72
C LEU A 135 -3.16 -7.02 9.37
N GLN A 136 -3.22 -6.66 10.65
CA GLN A 136 -4.47 -6.52 11.39
C GLN A 136 -4.73 -5.04 11.66
N TYR A 137 -5.93 -4.59 11.31
CA TYR A 137 -6.41 -3.28 11.69
C TYR A 137 -7.14 -3.36 13.03
N HIS A 138 -6.85 -2.42 13.91
CA HIS A 138 -7.63 -2.16 15.11
C HIS A 138 -7.73 -0.67 15.34
N ARG A 139 -8.88 -0.22 15.85
CA ARG A 139 -9.04 1.18 16.20
C ARG A 139 -8.31 1.47 17.52
N CYS A 140 -7.34 2.40 17.50
CA CYS A 140 -6.65 2.82 18.70
C CYS A 140 -7.41 3.98 19.39
N SER A 141 -7.19 4.17 20.68
CA SER A 141 -7.83 5.22 21.48
C SER A 141 -7.45 6.64 21.04
N GLY A 142 -6.27 6.81 20.43
CA GLY A 142 -5.78 8.12 19.95
C GLY A 142 -6.41 8.57 18.64
N CYS A 143 -7.03 7.67 17.87
CA CYS A 143 -7.72 8.02 16.63
C CYS A 143 -9.21 8.22 16.94
N THR A 144 -9.58 9.44 17.32
CA THR A 144 -11.00 9.81 17.44
C THR A 144 -11.71 9.70 16.08
N GLU A 145 -12.99 9.32 16.09
CA GLU A 145 -13.79 9.14 14.87
C GLU A 145 -13.85 10.42 14.03
N ARG A 146 -13.01 10.51 13.00
CA ARG A 146 -13.14 11.51 11.94
C ARG A 146 -13.21 10.77 10.61
N PHE A 147 -14.43 10.38 10.26
CA PHE A 147 -14.75 9.71 9.00
C PHE A 147 -15.26 10.73 7.95
N TYR A 148 -14.64 10.68 6.77
CA TYR A 148 -15.28 10.74 5.45
C TYR A 148 -16.38 11.80 5.20
N ALA A 149 -16.04 13.08 5.16
CA ALA A 149 -16.98 14.12 4.71
C ALA A 149 -16.35 15.25 3.86
N ALA A 150 -15.23 15.00 3.17
CA ALA A 150 -14.53 16.07 2.43
C ALA A 150 -14.41 15.89 0.90
N GLU A 151 -14.85 14.77 0.31
CA GLU A 151 -14.71 14.53 -1.15
C GLU A 151 -16.04 14.23 -1.87
N GLN A 152 -17.14 14.88 -1.45
CA GLN A 152 -18.42 14.89 -2.21
C GLN A 152 -18.97 16.31 -2.47
N ARG A 153 -18.09 17.28 -2.76
CA ARG A 153 -18.52 18.58 -3.29
C ARG A 153 -17.67 18.99 -4.47
#